data_AF-A0A9P8ULB8-F1
#
_entry.id   AF-A0A9P8ULB8-F1
#
_cell.length_a   1.000
_cell.length_b   1.000
_cell.length_c   1.000
_cell.angle_alpha   90.00
_cell.angle_beta   90.00
_cell.angle_gamma   90.00
#
_symmetry.space_group_name_H-M   'P 1'
#
loop_
_entity.id
_entity.type
_entity.pdbx_description
1 polymer ?
#
loop_
_entity_poly.entity_id
_entity_poly.type
_entity_poly.pdbx_seq_one_letter_code
_entity_poly.pdbx_strand_id
1 'polypeptide(L)'
;MAPVPIEHPPSYIPLALSTTHLGLVVYLTYAVGASLYTSYKSLSPAQDTRRRQEWRKKLAPVFAGLAAVALVSTTYSSLSYAVLSYKAWAHERDVELPHRLVGDKGFLPGTHNASQVYLARWLDDTPIYYDAFEIVAEKARRFWWGQQVDLGSISWSILLAIEGRRRHIPLLTAFLALAHLVSLSFAQNLFYLALLLTPAPIAAGNDHLELPVVPMPASRWARIRHAVSPPKPTNWCPHPALLLGAVLVNFASLFILPYAVETPSFVTVALVTRLSTFLPLIVSKVVPTSWGTVHPHPHDAYSSFTSLFRLISLASFALHAKATFFGLRYNLPDSHYHRHSRFLPWDIAERSTWEQSTTAIGKVLGSTRDHPVVAAVGWDVLLCALSLGIWTAVRATDVEGIILSTVPFYKKPGHVAADHGSTPSAVKEEFDSNEQATENGMKLRRRGPPKSRGTSISSVGSDVAGDNTVLGTARRRGRPKKVAEPDEAYEPTAAEASQVVEGDILPPKELDWESAALAWGLAAFGGLGAAEAGVFGAECVSR
;
A
#
# COMPACT_ATOMS: atom_id res chain seq x y z
N MET A 1 28.51 -9.32 35.29
CA MET A 1 28.98 -10.54 34.60
C MET A 1 30.46 -10.36 34.29
N ALA A 2 31.27 -11.41 34.32
CA ALA A 2 32.66 -11.31 33.85
C ALA A 2 32.67 -11.05 32.33
N PRO A 3 33.61 -10.25 31.80
CA PRO A 3 33.63 -9.92 30.37
C PRO A 3 33.85 -11.17 29.53
N VAL A 4 33.07 -11.33 28.45
CA VAL A 4 33.22 -12.45 27.51
C VAL A 4 34.47 -12.21 26.67
N PRO A 5 35.45 -13.13 26.68
CA PRO A 5 36.69 -12.94 25.92
C PRO A 5 36.46 -12.97 24.41
N ILE A 6 37.31 -12.23 23.72
CA ILE A 6 37.35 -12.09 22.26
C ILE A 6 38.21 -13.23 21.69
N GLU A 7 37.60 -14.39 21.39
CA GLU A 7 38.37 -15.61 21.09
C GLU A 7 38.62 -15.87 19.59
N HIS A 8 37.83 -15.28 18.68
CA HIS A 8 37.90 -15.60 17.24
C HIS A 8 38.04 -14.38 16.32
N PRO A 9 38.68 -14.53 15.13
CA PRO A 9 38.69 -13.50 14.10
C PRO A 9 37.27 -13.32 13.51
N PRO A 10 36.85 -12.08 13.19
CA PRO A 10 35.49 -11.82 12.73
C PRO A 10 35.25 -12.37 11.32
N SER A 11 34.11 -13.02 11.12
CA SER A 11 33.59 -13.30 9.78
C SER A 11 33.04 -12.03 9.15
N TYR A 12 33.32 -11.82 7.86
CA TYR A 12 32.76 -10.70 7.10
C TYR A 12 31.43 -11.04 6.43
N ILE A 13 30.94 -12.28 6.56
CA ILE A 13 29.68 -12.72 5.94
C ILE A 13 28.49 -11.91 6.47
N PRO A 14 28.30 -11.71 7.78
CA PRO A 14 27.14 -10.96 8.29
C PRO A 14 27.19 -9.49 7.91
N LEU A 15 28.39 -8.89 7.87
CA LEU A 15 28.59 -7.54 7.32
C LEU A 15 28.20 -7.47 5.84
N ALA A 16 28.63 -8.43 5.02
CA ALA A 16 28.24 -8.51 3.62
C ALA A 16 26.72 -8.67 3.47
N LEU A 17 26.05 -9.46 4.32
CA LEU A 17 24.59 -9.62 4.30
C LEU A 17 23.88 -8.31 4.66
N SER A 18 24.30 -7.61 5.72
CA SER A 18 23.70 -6.33 6.12
C SER A 18 23.92 -5.23 5.06
N THR A 19 25.11 -5.13 4.48
CA THR A 19 25.38 -4.19 3.39
C THR A 19 24.57 -4.52 2.14
N THR A 20 24.42 -5.81 1.81
CA THR A 20 23.58 -6.26 0.69
C THR A 20 22.11 -5.95 0.94
N HIS A 21 21.60 -6.15 2.17
CA HIS A 21 20.24 -5.78 2.57
C HIS A 21 19.99 -4.28 2.36
N LEU A 22 20.87 -3.41 2.85
CA LEU A 22 20.77 -1.96 2.66
C LEU A 22 20.84 -1.57 1.17
N GLY A 23 21.79 -2.15 0.43
CA GLY A 23 21.93 -1.92 -1.01
C GLY A 23 20.68 -2.34 -1.79
N LEU A 24 20.07 -3.47 -1.41
CA LEU A 24 18.84 -3.96 -2.01
C LEU A 24 17.64 -3.05 -1.72
N VAL A 25 17.51 -2.55 -0.48
CA VAL A 25 16.46 -1.58 -0.13
C VAL A 25 16.57 -0.32 -0.99
N VAL A 26 17.76 0.26 -1.10
CA VAL A 26 18.01 1.47 -1.91
C VAL A 26 17.71 1.20 -3.38
N TYR A 27 18.22 0.10 -3.91
CA TYR A 27 18.03 -0.29 -5.31
C TYR A 27 16.57 -0.53 -5.65
N LEU A 28 15.84 -1.32 -4.85
CA LEU A 28 14.43 -1.61 -5.10
C LEU A 28 13.55 -0.37 -4.94
N THR A 29 13.85 0.49 -3.96
CA THR A 29 13.14 1.77 -3.79
C THR A 29 13.33 2.66 -5.00
N TYR A 30 14.57 2.77 -5.50
CA TYR A 30 14.87 3.49 -6.74
C TYR A 30 14.15 2.88 -7.94
N ALA A 31 14.21 1.56 -8.11
CA ALA A 31 13.58 0.84 -9.21
C ALA A 31 12.06 1.06 -9.25
N VAL A 32 11.39 0.92 -8.10
CA VAL A 32 9.96 1.18 -7.95
C VAL A 32 9.65 2.65 -8.19
N GLY A 33 10.37 3.59 -7.58
CA GLY A 33 10.16 5.02 -7.78
C GLY A 33 10.34 5.46 -9.23
N ALA A 34 11.36 4.94 -9.91
CA ALA A 34 11.59 5.19 -11.32
C ALA A 34 10.48 4.60 -12.19
N SER A 35 10.01 3.39 -11.86
CA SER A 35 8.88 2.78 -12.55
C SER A 35 7.58 3.58 -12.37
N LEU A 36 7.32 4.12 -11.18
CA LEU A 36 6.15 4.97 -10.93
C LEU A 36 6.25 6.26 -11.75
N TYR A 37 7.44 6.84 -11.84
CA TYR A 37 7.70 8.03 -12.65
C TYR A 37 7.52 7.77 -14.15
N THR A 38 7.97 6.62 -14.66
CA THR A 38 7.73 6.23 -16.06
C THR A 38 6.24 6.00 -16.32
N SER A 39 5.53 5.33 -15.42
CA SER A 39 4.07 5.12 -15.53
C SER A 39 3.31 6.44 -15.55
N TYR A 40 3.73 7.43 -14.74
CA TYR A 40 3.15 8.77 -14.75
C TYR A 40 3.35 9.48 -16.10
N LYS A 41 4.50 9.30 -16.75
CA LYS A 41 4.78 9.90 -18.07
C LYS A 41 4.11 9.18 -19.23
N SER A 42 3.81 7.89 -19.09
CA SER A 42 3.31 7.04 -20.18
C SER A 42 1.79 6.92 -20.22
N LEU A 43 1.07 7.84 -19.58
CA LEU A 43 -0.39 7.83 -19.55
C LEU A 43 -0.96 8.10 -20.95
N SER A 44 -1.98 7.33 -21.35
CA SER A 44 -2.68 7.55 -22.62
C SER A 44 -3.50 8.85 -22.59
N PRO A 45 -3.80 9.46 -23.75
CA PRO A 45 -4.63 10.67 -23.82
C PRO A 45 -5.98 10.53 -23.11
N ALA A 46 -6.61 9.35 -23.22
CA ALA A 46 -7.85 9.01 -22.52
C ALA A 46 -7.74 9.06 -20.97
N GLN A 47 -6.54 8.83 -20.43
CA GLN A 47 -6.25 8.89 -19.00
C GLN A 47 -5.68 10.26 -18.56
N ASP A 48 -5.37 11.12 -19.51
CA ASP A 48 -4.82 12.47 -19.29
C ASP A 48 -5.89 13.57 -19.33
N THR A 49 -7.11 13.24 -18.91
CA THR A 49 -8.17 14.24 -18.75
C THR A 49 -7.86 15.20 -17.59
N ARG A 50 -8.26 16.47 -17.75
CA ARG A 50 -8.03 17.53 -16.75
C ARG A 50 -8.49 17.12 -15.34
N ARG A 51 -9.65 16.46 -15.22
CA ARG A 51 -10.19 15.99 -13.93
C ARG A 51 -9.30 14.91 -13.30
N ARG A 52 -8.82 13.93 -14.08
CA ARG A 52 -7.88 12.89 -13.59
C ARG A 52 -6.54 13.49 -13.18
N GLN A 53 -6.03 14.46 -13.93
CA GLN A 53 -4.79 15.18 -13.58
C GLN A 53 -4.92 15.95 -12.27
N GLU A 54 -5.99 16.71 -12.07
CA GLU A 54 -6.25 17.45 -10.84
C GLU A 54 -6.35 16.50 -9.63
N TRP A 55 -6.99 15.34 -9.81
CA TRP A 55 -7.10 14.29 -8.79
C TRP A 55 -5.73 13.71 -8.42
N ARG A 56 -4.93 13.30 -9.42
CA ARG A 56 -3.56 12.80 -9.20
C ARG A 56 -2.66 13.83 -8.51
N LYS A 57 -2.73 15.10 -8.90
CA LYS A 57 -1.96 16.19 -8.28
C LYS A 57 -2.27 16.37 -6.79
N LYS A 58 -3.51 16.10 -6.37
CA LYS A 58 -3.91 16.20 -4.96
C LYS A 58 -3.51 14.96 -4.15
N LEU A 59 -3.64 13.76 -4.71
CA LEU A 59 -3.53 12.51 -3.94
C LEU A 59 -2.16 11.85 -4.00
N ALA A 60 -1.45 11.95 -5.13
CA ALA A 60 -0.08 11.44 -5.24
C ALA A 60 0.84 11.96 -4.11
N PRO A 61 0.85 13.26 -3.75
CA PRO A 61 1.69 13.73 -2.65
C PRO A 61 1.25 13.20 -1.28
N VAL A 62 -0.03 12.85 -1.09
CA VAL A 62 -0.52 12.28 0.17
C VAL A 62 0.09 10.90 0.39
N PHE A 63 -0.05 9.99 -0.58
CA PHE A 63 0.52 8.64 -0.47
C PHE A 63 2.06 8.63 -0.52
N ALA A 64 2.68 9.53 -1.29
CA ALA A 64 4.13 9.71 -1.26
C ALA A 64 4.61 10.22 0.12
N GLY A 65 3.86 11.14 0.73
CA GLY A 65 4.12 11.64 2.09
C GLY A 65 3.97 10.54 3.14
N LEU A 66 2.92 9.72 3.08
CA LEU A 66 2.73 8.58 3.96
C LEU A 66 3.84 7.53 3.79
N ALA A 67 4.26 7.24 2.55
CA ALA A 67 5.42 6.38 2.29
C ALA A 67 6.71 6.97 2.89
N ALA A 68 6.94 8.27 2.76
CA ALA A 68 8.11 8.93 3.37
C ALA A 68 8.08 8.84 4.91
N VAL A 69 6.92 9.07 5.53
CA VAL A 69 6.74 8.93 6.99
C VAL A 69 6.99 7.49 7.44
N ALA A 70 6.46 6.49 6.71
CA ALA A 70 6.71 5.08 6.97
C ALA A 70 8.21 4.74 6.88
N LEU A 71 8.89 5.20 5.82
CA LEU A 71 10.32 4.98 5.64
C LEU A 71 11.15 5.60 6.76
N VAL A 72 10.83 6.84 7.17
CA VAL A 72 11.50 7.53 8.28
C VAL A 72 11.27 6.79 9.59
N SER A 73 10.03 6.38 9.87
CA SER A 73 9.66 5.65 11.09
C SER A 73 10.40 4.31 11.20
N THR A 74 10.44 3.54 10.11
CA THR A 74 11.17 2.27 10.03
C THR A 74 12.67 2.50 10.19
N THR A 75 13.24 3.46 9.46
CA THR A 75 14.69 3.75 9.52
C THR A 75 15.10 4.18 10.93
N TYR A 76 14.31 5.04 11.58
CA TYR A 76 14.54 5.46 12.95
C TYR A 76 14.52 4.27 13.93
N SER A 77 13.54 3.38 13.79
CA SER A 77 13.39 2.22 14.67
C SER A 77 14.48 1.17 14.44
N SER A 78 14.84 0.91 13.19
CA SER A 78 15.96 0.02 12.82
C SER A 78 17.30 0.55 13.33
N LEU A 79 17.55 1.86 13.21
CA LEU A 79 18.76 2.48 13.75
C LEU A 79 18.77 2.44 15.28
N SER A 80 17.64 2.71 15.92
CA SER A 80 17.51 2.63 17.38
C SER A 80 17.78 1.21 17.88
N TYR A 81 17.29 0.20 17.17
CA TYR A 81 17.58 -1.20 17.47
C TYR A 81 19.05 -1.56 17.25
N ALA A 82 19.64 -1.16 16.12
CA ALA A 82 21.07 -1.36 15.85
C ALA A 82 21.95 -0.74 16.94
N VAL A 83 21.63 0.49 17.37
CA VAL A 83 22.35 1.18 18.46
C VAL A 83 22.18 0.44 19.79
N LEU A 84 20.97 -0.02 20.12
CA LEU A 84 20.71 -0.78 21.34
C LEU A 84 21.48 -2.11 21.35
N SER A 85 21.43 -2.85 20.25
CA SER A 85 22.12 -4.13 20.08
C SER A 85 23.64 -3.96 20.18
N TYR A 86 24.22 -2.95 19.51
CA TYR A 86 25.66 -2.67 19.63
C TYR A 86 26.08 -2.32 21.07
N LYS A 87 25.26 -1.53 21.77
CA LYS A 87 25.54 -1.18 23.18
C LYS A 87 25.52 -2.39 24.11
N ALA A 88 24.56 -3.29 23.92
CA ALA A 88 24.49 -4.53 24.70
C ALA A 88 25.72 -5.41 24.45
N TRP A 89 26.05 -5.65 23.18
CA TRP A 89 27.23 -6.41 22.76
C TRP A 89 28.54 -5.82 23.31
N ALA A 90 28.69 -4.50 23.24
CA ALA A 90 29.88 -3.80 23.74
C ALA A 90 30.02 -3.89 25.27
N HIS A 91 28.89 -3.78 26.00
CA HIS A 91 28.90 -3.87 27.46
C HIS A 91 29.30 -5.26 27.97
N GLU A 92 28.85 -6.32 27.31
CA GLU A 92 29.20 -7.71 27.67
C GLU A 92 30.68 -8.05 27.48
N ARG A 93 31.37 -7.32 26.60
CA ARG A 93 32.77 -7.55 26.22
C ARG A 93 33.71 -6.46 26.74
N ASP A 94 33.20 -5.56 27.59
CA ASP A 94 33.94 -4.43 28.17
C ASP A 94 34.61 -3.53 27.11
N VAL A 95 33.92 -3.33 25.98
CA VAL A 95 34.40 -2.47 24.88
C VAL A 95 33.96 -1.04 25.13
N GLU A 96 34.91 -0.09 25.10
CA GLU A 96 34.61 1.34 25.24
C GLU A 96 33.67 1.84 24.14
N LEU A 97 32.54 2.43 24.53
CA LEU A 97 31.58 3.02 23.61
C LEU A 97 32.09 4.38 23.07
N PRO A 98 31.91 4.68 21.77
CA PRO A 98 32.15 6.03 21.25
C PRO A 98 31.24 7.03 21.97
N HIS A 99 31.83 8.11 22.50
CA HIS A 99 31.09 9.16 23.21
C HIS A 99 30.62 10.27 22.25
N ARG A 100 31.17 10.34 21.04
CA ARG A 100 30.90 11.36 20.02
C ARG A 100 30.72 10.73 18.64
N LEU A 101 30.09 11.45 17.70
CA LEU A 101 29.99 10.99 16.31
C LEU A 101 31.29 11.23 15.51
N VAL A 102 32.02 12.31 15.80
CA VAL A 102 33.26 12.70 15.11
C VAL A 102 34.28 13.23 16.15
N GLY A 103 35.56 12.89 15.99
CA GLY A 103 36.68 13.37 16.82
C GLY A 103 37.31 12.29 17.70
N ASP A 104 38.13 12.70 18.68
CA ASP A 104 38.72 11.79 19.68
C ASP A 104 37.60 11.02 20.40
N LYS A 105 37.73 9.68 20.44
CA LYS A 105 36.69 8.74 20.93
C LYS A 105 35.35 8.83 20.19
N GLY A 106 35.39 9.20 18.90
CA GLY A 106 34.24 9.32 18.02
C GLY A 106 33.98 8.08 17.14
N PHE A 107 32.75 7.95 16.62
CA PHE A 107 32.36 6.89 15.68
C PHE A 107 33.09 6.98 14.33
N LEU A 108 33.27 8.20 13.80
CA LEU A 108 34.05 8.47 12.60
C LEU A 108 35.48 8.89 12.97
N PRO A 109 36.50 8.32 12.31
CA PRO A 109 37.90 8.61 12.64
C PRO A 109 38.25 10.05 12.27
N GLY A 110 38.46 10.89 13.27
CA GLY A 110 38.91 12.28 13.10
C GLY A 110 40.42 12.49 13.31
N THR A 111 41.08 11.54 14.00
CA THR A 111 42.45 11.63 14.53
C THR A 111 42.94 10.23 14.94
N HIS A 112 44.22 10.09 15.31
CA HIS A 112 44.83 8.82 15.78
C HIS A 112 44.17 8.16 17.01
N ASN A 113 43.26 8.86 17.72
CA ASN A 113 42.58 8.39 18.93
C ASN A 113 41.06 8.15 18.71
N ALA A 114 40.67 7.68 17.52
CA ALA A 114 39.29 7.26 17.29
C ALA A 114 38.99 5.97 18.08
N SER A 115 37.84 5.91 18.76
CA SER A 115 37.38 4.67 19.38
C SER A 115 37.12 3.64 18.29
N GLN A 116 37.78 2.49 18.37
CA GLN A 116 37.66 1.44 17.35
C GLN A 116 36.24 0.87 17.37
N VAL A 117 35.47 1.12 16.30
CA VAL A 117 34.13 0.54 16.12
C VAL A 117 34.28 -0.85 15.53
N TYR A 118 33.79 -1.86 16.26
CA TYR A 118 33.94 -3.26 15.88
C TYR A 118 32.71 -3.79 15.11
N LEU A 119 32.33 -3.11 14.02
CA LEU A 119 31.09 -3.40 13.29
C LEU A 119 31.02 -4.83 12.75
N ALA A 120 32.08 -5.28 12.08
CA ALA A 120 32.15 -6.64 11.52
C ALA A 120 32.01 -7.71 12.62
N ARG A 121 32.64 -7.46 13.78
CA ARG A 121 32.61 -8.37 14.92
C ARG A 121 31.28 -8.38 15.64
N TRP A 122 30.66 -7.22 15.83
CA TRP A 122 29.32 -7.12 16.39
C TRP A 122 28.29 -7.87 15.53
N LEU A 123 28.34 -7.71 14.21
CA LEU A 123 27.44 -8.43 13.29
C LEU A 123 27.71 -9.93 13.22
N ASP A 124 28.95 -10.36 13.49
CA ASP A 124 29.31 -11.78 13.56
C ASP A 124 28.81 -12.43 14.85
N ASP A 125 28.99 -11.75 15.97
CA ASP A 125 28.59 -12.23 17.29
C ASP A 125 27.06 -12.12 17.53
N THR A 126 26.39 -11.17 16.88
CA THR A 126 24.98 -10.84 17.13
C THR A 126 24.12 -11.06 15.88
N PRO A 127 23.22 -12.05 15.87
CA PRO A 127 22.36 -12.32 14.72
C PRO A 127 21.15 -11.37 14.70
N ILE A 128 21.40 -10.08 14.41
CA ILE A 128 20.44 -8.96 14.49
C ILE A 128 19.07 -9.26 13.85
N TYR A 129 19.04 -9.89 12.68
CA TYR A 129 17.78 -10.18 12.00
C TYR A 129 16.97 -11.27 12.70
N TYR A 130 17.65 -12.30 13.20
CA TYR A 130 17.02 -13.39 13.94
C TYR A 130 16.45 -12.88 15.26
N ASP A 131 17.27 -12.16 16.03
CA ASP A 131 16.88 -11.56 17.31
C ASP A 131 15.68 -10.64 17.14
N ALA A 132 15.64 -9.83 16.08
CA ALA A 132 14.50 -8.95 15.80
C ALA A 132 13.19 -9.73 15.65
N PHE A 133 13.20 -10.83 14.89
CA PHE A 133 12.01 -11.66 14.72
C PHE A 133 11.64 -12.41 16.01
N GLU A 134 12.62 -12.94 16.72
CA GLU A 134 12.41 -13.67 17.97
C GLU A 134 11.82 -12.75 19.05
N ILE A 135 12.37 -11.55 19.23
CA ILE A 135 11.87 -10.55 20.20
C ILE A 135 10.39 -10.23 19.98
N VAL A 136 9.95 -10.15 18.72
CA VAL A 136 8.55 -9.89 18.37
C VAL A 136 7.68 -11.11 18.64
N ALA A 137 8.17 -12.33 18.37
CA ALA A 137 7.40 -13.56 18.50
C ALA A 137 7.33 -14.11 19.94
N GLU A 138 8.35 -13.85 20.77
CA GLU A 138 8.53 -14.39 22.13
C GLU A 138 7.36 -14.08 23.07
N LYS A 139 6.91 -12.83 23.11
CA LYS A 139 5.88 -12.39 24.08
C LYS A 139 4.56 -12.17 23.39
N ALA A 140 3.48 -12.74 23.95
CA ALA A 140 2.13 -12.61 23.41
C ALA A 140 1.71 -11.15 23.13
N ARG A 141 2.09 -10.19 23.99
CA ARG A 141 1.80 -8.76 23.77
C ARG A 141 2.54 -8.15 22.57
N ARG A 142 3.76 -8.61 22.28
CA ARG A 142 4.59 -8.15 21.16
C ARG A 142 4.13 -8.83 19.87
N PHE A 143 3.85 -10.14 19.96
CA PHE A 143 3.35 -10.95 18.86
C PHE A 143 1.99 -10.45 18.35
N TRP A 144 1.16 -9.89 19.23
CA TRP A 144 -0.10 -9.24 18.85
C TRP A 144 0.09 -8.15 17.77
N TRP A 145 1.18 -7.39 17.81
CA TRP A 145 1.54 -6.43 16.76
C TRP A 145 2.19 -7.12 15.55
N GLY A 146 3.13 -8.04 15.79
CA GLY A 146 3.84 -8.78 14.72
C GLY A 146 2.90 -9.51 13.78
N GLN A 147 1.95 -10.25 14.35
CA GLN A 147 0.97 -11.02 13.61
C GLN A 147 0.12 -10.14 12.69
N GLN A 148 -0.21 -8.91 13.09
CA GLN A 148 -1.03 -8.02 12.26
C GLN A 148 -0.36 -7.62 10.96
N VAL A 149 0.96 -7.34 10.99
CA VAL A 149 1.73 -7.04 9.77
C VAL A 149 1.77 -8.26 8.84
N ASP A 150 1.94 -9.46 9.40
CA ASP A 150 1.96 -10.69 8.60
C ASP A 150 0.57 -10.99 8.00
N LEU A 151 -0.50 -10.82 8.77
CA LEU A 151 -1.88 -10.97 8.28
C LEU A 151 -2.23 -9.94 7.19
N GLY A 152 -1.81 -8.69 7.35
CA GLY A 152 -1.94 -7.66 6.30
C GLY A 152 -1.16 -8.04 5.03
N SER A 153 0.08 -8.49 5.19
CA SER A 153 0.92 -8.93 4.07
C SER A 153 0.28 -10.05 3.23
N ILE A 154 -0.47 -10.97 3.86
CA ILE A 154 -1.23 -12.02 3.16
C ILE A 154 -2.31 -11.39 2.26
N SER A 155 -3.17 -10.55 2.83
CA SER A 155 -4.24 -9.87 2.10
C SER A 155 -3.69 -9.00 0.96
N TRP A 156 -2.64 -8.25 1.25
CA TRP A 156 -1.98 -7.38 0.27
C TRP A 156 -1.27 -8.15 -0.85
N SER A 157 -0.67 -9.32 -0.56
CA SER A 157 -0.06 -10.16 -1.60
C SER A 157 -1.07 -10.63 -2.66
N ILE A 158 -2.32 -10.88 -2.25
CA ILE A 158 -3.41 -11.27 -3.16
C ILE A 158 -3.86 -10.08 -3.99
N LEU A 159 -3.97 -8.88 -3.40
CA LEU A 159 -4.21 -7.65 -4.15
C LEU A 159 -3.12 -7.43 -5.22
N LEU A 160 -1.84 -7.55 -4.85
CA LEU A 160 -0.72 -7.43 -5.80
C LEU A 160 -0.83 -8.45 -6.94
N ALA A 161 -1.20 -9.69 -6.64
CA ALA A 161 -1.33 -10.74 -7.65
C ALA A 161 -2.49 -10.49 -8.62
N ILE A 162 -3.61 -9.94 -8.13
CA ILE A 162 -4.82 -9.67 -8.93
C ILE A 162 -4.68 -8.34 -9.68
N GLU A 163 -4.64 -7.23 -8.95
CA GLU A 163 -4.66 -5.87 -9.52
C GLU A 163 -3.34 -5.51 -10.20
N GLY A 164 -2.21 -5.95 -9.66
CA GLY A 164 -0.91 -5.74 -10.27
C GLY A 164 -0.81 -6.37 -11.67
N ARG A 165 -1.38 -7.56 -11.84
CA ARG A 165 -1.43 -8.23 -13.15
C ARG A 165 -2.47 -7.60 -14.06
N ARG A 166 -3.66 -7.29 -13.53
CA ARG A 166 -4.76 -6.68 -14.28
C ARG A 166 -4.36 -5.33 -14.89
N ARG A 167 -3.61 -4.51 -14.16
CA ARG A 167 -3.15 -3.18 -14.61
C ARG A 167 -1.78 -3.21 -15.30
N HIS A 168 -1.17 -4.39 -15.46
CA HIS A 168 0.19 -4.56 -15.97
C HIS A 168 1.24 -3.70 -15.22
N ILE A 169 1.10 -3.59 -13.89
CA ILE A 169 2.07 -2.86 -13.07
C ILE A 169 3.39 -3.66 -13.07
N PRO A 170 4.51 -3.05 -13.49
CA PRO A 170 5.81 -3.72 -13.48
C PRO A 170 6.33 -3.90 -12.03
N LEU A 171 7.33 -4.77 -11.87
CA LEU A 171 8.07 -4.94 -10.61
C LEU A 171 7.21 -5.33 -9.37
N LEU A 172 6.09 -6.03 -9.52
CA LEU A 172 5.24 -6.47 -8.39
C LEU A 172 5.99 -7.18 -7.25
N THR A 173 6.98 -8.01 -7.60
CA THR A 173 7.81 -8.71 -6.62
C THR A 173 8.72 -7.76 -5.86
N ALA A 174 9.09 -6.60 -6.44
CA ALA A 174 9.87 -5.57 -5.76
C ALA A 174 9.04 -4.85 -4.70
N PHE A 175 7.76 -4.53 -4.98
CA PHE A 175 6.85 -4.00 -3.96
C PHE A 175 6.75 -4.95 -2.77
N LEU A 176 6.50 -6.23 -3.02
CA LEU A 176 6.41 -7.22 -1.94
C LEU A 176 7.75 -7.42 -1.20
N ALA A 177 8.88 -7.39 -1.92
CA ALA A 177 10.19 -7.43 -1.29
C ALA A 177 10.43 -6.21 -0.38
N LEU A 178 10.03 -5.00 -0.80
CA LEU A 178 10.14 -3.81 0.03
C LEU A 178 9.29 -3.91 1.31
N ALA A 179 8.14 -4.59 1.28
CA ALA A 179 7.34 -4.83 2.47
C ALA A 179 8.07 -5.67 3.52
N HIS A 180 8.85 -6.66 3.09
CA HIS A 180 9.63 -7.51 3.99
C HIS A 180 11.00 -6.91 4.36
N LEU A 181 11.59 -6.09 3.49
CA LEU A 181 12.91 -5.51 3.72
C LEU A 181 12.86 -4.21 4.52
N VAL A 182 11.78 -3.43 4.37
CA VAL A 182 11.56 -2.13 5.04
C VAL A 182 10.36 -2.26 5.97
N SER A 183 9.15 -2.15 5.42
CA SER A 183 7.89 -2.18 6.17
C SER A 183 6.70 -2.29 5.23
N LEU A 184 5.59 -2.87 5.72
CA LEU A 184 4.39 -3.08 4.92
C LEU A 184 3.76 -1.75 4.51
N SER A 185 3.65 -0.78 5.43
CA SER A 185 3.05 0.53 5.17
C SER A 185 3.81 1.31 4.11
N PHE A 186 5.15 1.23 4.09
CA PHE A 186 5.96 1.87 3.04
C PHE A 186 5.60 1.31 1.67
N ALA A 187 5.60 -0.01 1.55
CA ALA A 187 5.36 -0.67 0.27
C ALA A 187 3.89 -0.55 -0.20
N GLN A 188 2.93 -0.60 0.73
CA GLN A 188 1.51 -0.38 0.44
C GLN A 188 1.25 1.03 -0.10
N ASN A 189 1.82 2.06 0.52
CA ASN A 189 1.65 3.43 0.06
C ASN A 189 2.27 3.67 -1.33
N LEU A 190 3.42 3.06 -1.62
CA LEU A 190 3.99 3.06 -2.97
C LEU A 190 3.09 2.32 -3.97
N PHE A 191 2.43 1.25 -3.55
CA PHE A 191 1.49 0.53 -4.41
C PHE A 191 0.17 1.28 -4.63
N TYR A 192 -0.37 1.97 -3.61
CA TYR A 192 -1.50 2.88 -3.79
C TYR A 192 -1.16 4.00 -4.77
N LEU A 193 0.06 4.53 -4.70
CA LEU A 193 0.55 5.46 -5.71
C LEU A 193 0.61 4.80 -7.09
N ALA A 194 1.05 3.54 -7.20
CA ALA A 194 1.00 2.79 -8.46
C ALA A 194 -0.43 2.70 -9.01
N LEU A 195 -1.41 2.31 -8.18
CA LEU A 195 -2.82 2.21 -8.59
C LEU A 195 -3.38 3.55 -9.09
N LEU A 196 -3.05 4.68 -8.44
CA LEU A 196 -3.45 6.02 -8.90
C LEU A 196 -2.80 6.42 -10.23
N LEU A 197 -1.59 5.93 -10.48
CA LEU A 197 -0.82 6.23 -11.68
C LEU A 197 -1.10 5.25 -12.83
N THR A 198 -1.77 4.12 -12.57
CA THR A 198 -2.18 3.14 -13.59
C THR A 198 -3.68 2.84 -13.49
N PRO A 199 -4.55 3.79 -13.83
CA PRO A 199 -6.01 3.60 -13.80
C PRO A 199 -6.52 2.61 -14.85
N ALA A 200 -5.78 2.44 -15.96
CA ALA A 200 -6.04 1.48 -17.02
C ALA A 200 -4.78 0.64 -17.27
N PRO A 201 -4.91 -0.56 -17.90
CA PRO A 201 -3.77 -1.38 -18.23
C PRO A 201 -2.79 -0.62 -19.13
N ILE A 202 -1.51 -0.62 -18.78
CA ILE A 202 -0.47 -0.02 -19.63
C ILE A 202 -0.41 -0.84 -20.92
N ALA A 203 -0.59 -0.17 -22.07
CA ALA A 203 -0.59 -0.84 -23.36
C ALA A 203 0.75 -1.56 -23.59
N ALA A 204 0.69 -2.88 -23.77
CA ALA A 204 1.85 -3.74 -24.00
C ALA A 204 2.61 -3.45 -25.32
N GLY A 205 2.13 -2.53 -26.15
CA GLY A 205 2.71 -2.20 -27.46
C GLY A 205 3.88 -1.20 -27.42
N ASN A 206 4.17 -0.59 -26.27
CA ASN A 206 5.36 0.25 -26.11
C ASN A 206 6.46 -0.55 -25.40
N ASP A 207 7.01 -1.55 -26.10
CA ASP A 207 8.25 -2.27 -25.73
C ASP A 207 9.47 -1.34 -25.55
N HIS A 208 9.30 -0.04 -25.80
CA HIS A 208 10.26 1.04 -25.57
C HIS A 208 10.04 1.84 -24.29
N LEU A 209 9.22 1.39 -23.34
CA LEU A 209 9.32 1.93 -21.98
C LEU A 209 10.66 1.44 -21.39
N GLU A 210 11.73 2.15 -21.73
CA GLU A 210 13.05 2.04 -21.13
C GLU A 210 12.89 2.38 -19.64
N LEU A 211 12.47 1.40 -18.85
CA LEU A 211 12.65 1.44 -17.42
C LEU A 211 14.14 1.73 -17.21
N PRO A 212 14.51 2.76 -16.43
CA PRO A 212 15.93 3.08 -16.20
C PRO A 212 16.66 1.98 -15.43
N VAL A 213 15.92 0.96 -14.97
CA VAL A 213 16.47 -0.35 -14.65
C VAL A 213 16.53 -1.14 -15.94
N VAL A 214 17.75 -1.24 -16.50
CA VAL A 214 18.06 -2.05 -17.68
C VAL A 214 17.20 -3.32 -17.67
N PRO A 215 16.27 -3.51 -18.63
CA PRO A 215 15.62 -4.81 -18.75
C PRO A 215 16.76 -5.80 -18.89
N MET A 216 16.95 -6.68 -17.89
CA MET A 216 18.04 -7.64 -17.94
C MET A 216 17.99 -8.28 -19.32
N PRO A 217 19.05 -8.15 -20.14
CA PRO A 217 19.00 -8.50 -21.57
C PRO A 217 18.42 -9.88 -21.67
N ALA A 218 17.31 -10.04 -22.43
CA ALA A 218 16.42 -11.21 -22.44
C ALA A 218 17.20 -12.49 -22.14
N SER A 219 17.31 -12.80 -20.84
CA SER A 219 18.36 -13.68 -20.39
C SER A 219 18.03 -15.07 -20.90
N ARG A 220 19.01 -15.97 -21.01
CA ARG A 220 18.73 -17.39 -21.34
C ARG A 220 17.60 -17.93 -20.47
N TRP A 221 17.50 -17.42 -19.24
CA TRP A 221 16.42 -17.65 -18.28
C TRP A 221 15.04 -17.20 -18.75
N ALA A 222 14.90 -15.99 -19.31
CA ALA A 222 13.63 -15.53 -19.87
C ALA A 222 13.18 -16.44 -21.03
N ARG A 223 14.11 -16.84 -21.91
CA ARG A 223 13.83 -17.74 -23.03
C ARG A 223 13.41 -19.14 -22.58
N ILE A 224 14.12 -19.71 -21.60
CA ILE A 224 13.77 -20.98 -20.96
C ILE A 224 12.40 -20.87 -20.28
N ARG A 225 12.15 -19.77 -19.57
CA ARG A 225 10.86 -19.53 -18.92
C ARG A 225 9.73 -19.42 -19.93
N HIS A 226 9.91 -18.73 -21.05
CA HIS A 226 8.88 -18.66 -22.09
C HIS A 226 8.65 -20.00 -22.80
N ALA A 227 9.68 -20.85 -22.88
CA ALA A 227 9.53 -22.22 -23.35
C ALA A 227 8.74 -23.10 -22.38
N VAL A 228 8.93 -22.93 -21.06
CA VAL A 228 8.25 -23.72 -20.02
C VAL A 228 6.86 -23.16 -19.68
N SER A 229 6.68 -21.85 -19.73
CA SER A 229 5.45 -21.14 -19.40
C SER A 229 5.18 -20.06 -20.45
N PRO A 230 4.38 -20.37 -21.48
CA PRO A 230 4.05 -19.42 -22.53
C PRO A 230 3.29 -18.21 -21.96
N PRO A 231 3.37 -17.04 -22.63
CA PRO A 231 2.61 -15.86 -22.21
C PRO A 231 1.13 -16.19 -22.13
N LYS A 232 0.51 -15.78 -21.02
CA LYS A 232 -0.88 -16.12 -20.73
C LYS A 232 -1.83 -15.22 -21.50
N PRO A 233 -2.99 -15.73 -21.95
CA PRO A 233 -3.95 -14.90 -22.68
C PRO A 233 -4.51 -13.79 -21.79
N THR A 234 -4.97 -12.72 -22.42
CA THR A 234 -5.69 -11.62 -21.76
C THR A 234 -6.88 -12.19 -20.98
N ASN A 235 -7.14 -11.68 -19.77
CA ASN A 235 -8.23 -12.12 -18.89
C ASN A 235 -8.16 -13.57 -18.36
N TRP A 236 -7.04 -14.27 -18.53
CA TRP A 236 -6.81 -15.57 -17.87
C TRP A 236 -6.61 -15.39 -16.37
N CYS A 237 -7.32 -16.07 -15.48
CA CYS A 237 -7.05 -16.08 -14.03
C CYS A 237 -6.68 -17.49 -13.53
N PRO A 238 -5.79 -17.62 -12.54
CA PRO A 238 -5.51 -18.92 -11.94
C PRO A 238 -6.75 -19.43 -11.20
N HIS A 239 -6.93 -20.76 -11.16
CA HIS A 239 -8.04 -21.34 -10.42
C HIS A 239 -8.00 -20.88 -8.93
N PRO A 240 -9.14 -20.46 -8.33
CA PRO A 240 -9.17 -19.91 -6.97
C PRO A 240 -8.54 -20.82 -5.92
N ALA A 241 -8.67 -22.15 -6.09
CA ALA A 241 -8.06 -23.13 -5.19
C ALA A 241 -6.53 -23.04 -5.11
N LEU A 242 -5.84 -22.61 -6.19
CA LEU A 242 -4.38 -22.45 -6.18
C LEU A 242 -3.94 -21.24 -5.36
N LEU A 243 -4.68 -20.13 -5.49
CA LEU A 243 -4.46 -18.94 -4.67
C LEU A 243 -4.79 -19.22 -3.20
N LEU A 244 -5.89 -19.94 -2.95
CA LEU A 244 -6.26 -20.38 -1.62
C LEU A 244 -5.18 -21.28 -1.00
N GLY A 245 -4.69 -22.27 -1.73
CA GLY A 245 -3.61 -23.14 -1.27
C GLY A 245 -2.34 -22.37 -0.91
N ALA A 246 -1.94 -21.40 -1.74
CA ALA A 246 -0.80 -20.52 -1.45
C ALA A 246 -0.99 -19.73 -0.15
N VAL A 247 -2.19 -19.20 0.09
CA VAL A 247 -2.53 -18.45 1.29
C VAL A 247 -2.63 -19.35 2.53
N LEU A 248 -3.17 -20.57 2.39
CA LEU A 248 -3.26 -21.53 3.49
C LEU A 248 -1.88 -21.93 4.02
N VAL A 249 -0.88 -22.09 3.15
CA VAL A 249 0.51 -22.33 3.56
C VAL A 249 1.02 -21.18 4.43
N ASN A 250 0.71 -19.93 4.07
CA ASN A 250 1.11 -18.76 4.84
C ASN A 250 0.43 -18.72 6.21
N PHE A 251 -0.90 -18.87 6.26
CA PHE A 251 -1.65 -18.92 7.51
C PHE A 251 -1.20 -20.06 8.44
N ALA A 252 -0.92 -21.24 7.89
CA ALA A 252 -0.43 -22.37 8.67
C ALA A 252 0.95 -22.07 9.28
N SER A 253 1.85 -21.47 8.50
CA SER A 253 3.19 -21.10 8.96
C SER A 253 3.12 -20.02 10.05
N LEU A 254 2.26 -19.01 9.86
CA LEU A 254 2.03 -17.95 10.85
C LEU A 254 1.40 -18.50 12.16
N PHE A 255 0.51 -19.49 12.06
CA PHE A 255 -0.09 -20.14 13.23
C PHE A 255 0.97 -20.88 14.06
N ILE A 256 1.95 -21.52 13.41
CA ILE A 256 3.02 -22.29 14.05
C ILE A 256 4.10 -21.37 14.64
N LEU A 257 4.32 -20.19 14.06
CA LEU A 257 5.40 -19.27 14.41
C LEU A 257 5.63 -19.05 15.93
N PRO A 258 4.61 -18.69 16.75
CA PRO A 258 4.83 -18.48 18.19
C PRO A 258 5.20 -19.76 18.96
N TYR A 259 4.85 -20.93 18.43
CA TYR A 259 5.22 -22.23 19.03
C TYR A 259 6.62 -22.70 18.63
N ALA A 260 7.18 -22.10 17.58
CA ALA A 260 8.55 -22.39 17.12
C ALA A 260 9.59 -21.52 17.83
N VAL A 261 9.19 -20.52 18.61
CA VAL A 261 10.10 -19.64 19.37
C VAL A 261 10.94 -20.48 20.35
N GLU A 262 12.20 -20.12 20.56
CA GLU A 262 13.20 -20.88 21.34
C GLU A 262 13.56 -22.27 20.76
N THR A 263 13.05 -22.64 19.58
CA THR A 263 13.45 -23.88 18.91
C THR A 263 14.40 -23.59 17.73
N PRO A 264 15.27 -24.55 17.35
CA PRO A 264 16.10 -24.40 16.15
C PRO A 264 15.28 -24.28 14.85
N SER A 265 13.98 -24.57 14.89
CA SER A 265 13.09 -24.45 13.74
C SER A 265 12.58 -23.03 13.51
N PHE A 266 12.76 -22.10 14.46
CA PHE A 266 12.21 -20.73 14.39
C PHE A 266 12.59 -20.00 13.10
N VAL A 267 13.88 -20.00 12.74
CA VAL A 267 14.39 -19.35 11.51
C VAL A 267 13.65 -19.88 10.30
N THR A 268 13.54 -21.20 10.19
CA THR A 268 12.91 -21.86 9.04
C THR A 268 11.43 -21.49 8.96
N VAL A 269 10.70 -21.53 10.09
CA VAL A 269 9.27 -21.17 10.13
C VAL A 269 9.07 -19.68 9.81
N ALA A 270 9.90 -18.78 10.32
CA ALA A 270 9.87 -17.37 10.00
C ALA A 270 10.15 -17.13 8.50
N LEU A 271 11.18 -17.76 7.93
CA LEU A 271 11.49 -17.65 6.51
C LEU A 271 10.38 -18.22 5.63
N VAL A 272 9.79 -19.37 5.96
CA VAL A 272 8.67 -19.94 5.22
C VAL A 272 7.45 -19.01 5.28
N THR A 273 7.17 -18.41 6.44
CA THR A 273 6.08 -17.44 6.61
C THR A 273 6.28 -16.21 5.70
N ARG A 274 7.50 -15.66 5.64
CA ARG A 274 7.84 -14.51 4.78
C ARG A 274 7.89 -14.86 3.30
N LEU A 275 8.53 -15.97 2.92
CA LEU A 275 8.68 -16.36 1.51
C LEU A 275 7.37 -16.83 0.90
N SER A 276 6.48 -17.44 1.70
CA SER A 276 5.19 -17.91 1.20
C SER A 276 4.25 -16.77 0.77
N THR A 277 4.46 -15.52 1.22
CA THR A 277 3.68 -14.35 0.73
C THR A 277 3.91 -14.09 -0.77
N PHE A 278 5.03 -14.56 -1.33
CA PHE A 278 5.32 -14.43 -2.77
C PHE A 278 4.57 -15.45 -3.61
N LEU A 279 4.02 -16.51 -3.01
CA LEU A 279 3.37 -17.60 -3.74
C LEU A 279 2.22 -17.11 -4.63
N PRO A 280 1.28 -16.24 -4.19
CA PRO A 280 0.23 -15.73 -5.07
C PRO A 280 0.77 -15.06 -6.34
N LEU A 281 1.86 -14.29 -6.22
CA LEU A 281 2.51 -13.62 -7.35
C LEU A 281 3.22 -14.63 -8.27
N ILE A 282 3.85 -15.65 -7.72
CA ILE A 282 4.60 -16.68 -8.46
C ILE A 282 3.65 -17.67 -9.16
N VAL A 283 2.59 -18.10 -8.48
CA VAL A 283 1.55 -19.02 -8.99
C VAL A 283 0.98 -18.46 -10.31
N SER A 284 0.64 -17.18 -10.32
CA SER A 284 0.13 -16.52 -11.54
C SER A 284 1.13 -16.51 -12.70
N LYS A 285 2.44 -16.68 -12.46
CA LYS A 285 3.52 -16.67 -13.46
C LYS A 285 3.99 -18.05 -13.90
N VAL A 286 3.87 -19.07 -13.04
CA VAL A 286 4.44 -20.41 -13.27
C VAL A 286 3.37 -21.42 -13.72
N VAL A 287 2.16 -21.30 -13.21
CA VAL A 287 1.10 -22.29 -13.43
C VAL A 287 0.70 -22.38 -14.91
N PRO A 288 0.48 -23.60 -15.46
CA PRO A 288 0.02 -23.81 -16.83
C PRO A 288 -1.31 -23.10 -17.14
N THR A 289 -1.55 -22.79 -18.42
CA THR A 289 -2.81 -22.17 -18.85
C THR A 289 -4.04 -23.03 -18.58
N SER A 290 -3.88 -24.36 -18.58
CA SER A 290 -4.95 -25.33 -18.29
C SER A 290 -5.45 -25.31 -16.85
N TRP A 291 -4.69 -24.72 -15.92
CA TRP A 291 -5.02 -24.65 -14.49
C TRP A 291 -5.68 -23.31 -14.11
N GLY A 292 -6.23 -22.62 -15.09
CA GLY A 292 -6.97 -21.39 -14.89
C GLY A 292 -8.07 -21.25 -15.93
N THR A 293 -8.89 -20.23 -15.74
CA THR A 293 -10.04 -19.94 -16.58
C THR A 293 -9.81 -18.64 -17.33
N VAL A 294 -10.11 -18.63 -18.62
CA VAL A 294 -10.15 -17.40 -19.41
C VAL A 294 -11.57 -16.88 -19.34
N HIS A 295 -11.73 -15.69 -18.79
CA HIS A 295 -13.04 -15.05 -18.71
C HIS A 295 -13.23 -14.14 -19.93
N PRO A 296 -14.42 -14.16 -20.57
CA PRO A 296 -14.72 -13.23 -21.66
C PRO A 296 -14.71 -11.79 -21.15
N HIS A 297 -15.22 -11.55 -19.93
CA HIS A 297 -15.15 -10.25 -19.25
C HIS A 297 -14.45 -10.38 -17.88
N PRO A 298 -13.68 -9.37 -17.45
CA PRO A 298 -12.98 -9.42 -16.16
C PRO A 298 -13.93 -9.54 -14.96
N HIS A 299 -15.17 -9.09 -15.09
CA HIS A 299 -16.20 -9.14 -14.04
C HIS A 299 -16.64 -10.57 -13.68
N ASP A 300 -16.50 -11.53 -14.60
CA ASP A 300 -16.91 -12.92 -14.36
C ASP A 300 -16.07 -13.60 -13.27
N ALA A 301 -14.88 -13.07 -12.97
CA ALA A 301 -13.99 -13.55 -11.91
C ALA A 301 -14.30 -12.95 -10.52
N TYR A 302 -15.15 -11.93 -10.43
CA TYR A 302 -15.36 -11.15 -9.20
C TYR A 302 -15.90 -12.00 -8.05
N SER A 303 -16.88 -12.87 -8.31
CA SER A 303 -17.47 -13.75 -7.29
C SER A 303 -16.43 -14.67 -6.63
N SER A 304 -15.44 -15.11 -7.40
CA SER A 304 -14.33 -15.94 -6.93
C SER A 304 -13.36 -15.12 -6.07
N PHE A 305 -13.05 -13.88 -6.47
CA PHE A 305 -12.20 -13.00 -5.67
C PHE A 305 -12.87 -12.57 -4.36
N THR A 306 -14.15 -12.19 -4.39
CA THR A 306 -14.92 -11.88 -3.17
C THR A 306 -14.91 -13.07 -2.21
N SER A 307 -15.11 -14.29 -2.71
CA SER A 307 -15.08 -15.50 -1.89
C SER A 307 -13.70 -15.76 -1.28
N LEU A 308 -12.63 -15.52 -2.04
CA LEU A 308 -11.25 -15.64 -1.58
C LEU A 308 -10.94 -14.62 -0.48
N PHE A 309 -11.21 -13.34 -0.70
CA PHE A 309 -10.99 -12.28 0.29
C PHE A 309 -11.83 -12.48 1.55
N ARG A 310 -13.07 -12.96 1.43
CA ARG A 310 -13.90 -13.33 2.57
C ARG A 310 -13.30 -14.43 3.44
N LEU A 311 -12.68 -15.44 2.81
CA LEU A 311 -11.97 -16.48 3.56
C LEU A 311 -10.72 -15.92 4.25
N ILE A 312 -9.96 -15.06 3.56
CA ILE A 312 -8.79 -14.38 4.12
C ILE A 312 -9.17 -13.50 5.30
N SER A 313 -10.28 -12.75 5.18
CA SER A 313 -10.84 -11.94 6.25
C SER A 313 -11.21 -12.79 7.47
N LEU A 314 -11.95 -13.87 7.26
CA LEU A 314 -12.37 -14.76 8.34
C LEU A 314 -11.18 -15.43 9.05
N ALA A 315 -10.20 -15.91 8.28
CA ALA A 315 -8.99 -16.52 8.82
C ALA A 315 -8.15 -15.49 9.60
N SER A 316 -7.98 -14.28 9.05
CA SER A 316 -7.28 -13.18 9.71
C SER A 316 -7.97 -12.76 11.00
N PHE A 317 -9.29 -12.62 10.98
CA PHE A 317 -10.08 -12.30 12.16
C PHE A 317 -9.93 -13.37 13.24
N ALA A 318 -10.02 -14.66 12.88
CA ALA A 318 -9.88 -15.75 13.84
C ALA A 318 -8.48 -15.77 14.49
N LEU A 319 -7.43 -15.57 13.70
CA LEU A 319 -6.06 -15.50 14.19
C LEU A 319 -5.81 -14.26 15.06
N HIS A 320 -6.37 -13.11 14.67
CA HIS A 320 -6.30 -11.88 15.45
C HIS A 320 -7.06 -12.03 16.78
N ALA A 321 -8.28 -12.57 16.77
CA ALA A 321 -9.06 -12.85 17.97
C ALA A 321 -8.31 -13.80 18.92
N LYS A 322 -7.67 -14.86 18.38
CA LYS A 322 -6.78 -15.75 19.13
C LYS A 322 -5.64 -14.97 19.79
N ALA A 323 -4.90 -14.15 19.03
CA ALA A 323 -3.79 -13.38 19.58
C ALA A 323 -4.25 -12.33 20.59
N THR A 324 -5.39 -11.69 20.38
CA THR A 324 -6.01 -10.76 21.34
C THR A 324 -6.36 -11.48 22.64
N PHE A 325 -6.99 -12.66 22.56
CA PHE A 325 -7.31 -13.46 23.74
C PHE A 325 -6.06 -13.82 24.55
N PHE A 326 -5.02 -14.38 23.91
CA PHE A 326 -3.78 -14.73 24.59
C PHE A 326 -3.01 -13.49 25.08
N GLY A 327 -2.96 -12.43 24.28
CA GLY A 327 -2.33 -11.16 24.63
C GLY A 327 -2.95 -10.56 25.90
N LEU A 328 -4.27 -10.58 26.02
CA LEU A 328 -4.95 -10.14 27.23
C LEU A 328 -4.73 -11.12 28.39
N ARG A 329 -4.94 -12.43 28.17
CA ARG A 329 -4.88 -13.46 29.21
C ARG A 329 -3.53 -13.52 29.92
N TYR A 330 -2.43 -13.36 29.18
CA TYR A 330 -1.07 -13.40 29.72
C TYR A 330 -0.63 -12.07 30.35
N ASN A 331 -1.33 -10.96 30.12
CA ASN A 331 -0.98 -9.65 30.67
C ASN A 331 -1.94 -9.15 31.76
N LEU A 332 -3.00 -9.92 32.05
CA LEU A 332 -3.89 -9.69 33.19
C LEU A 332 -3.07 -9.64 34.48
N PRO A 333 -3.14 -8.52 35.23
CA PRO A 333 -2.50 -8.46 36.54
C PRO A 333 -3.24 -9.34 37.55
N ASP A 334 -2.56 -9.66 38.65
CA ASP A 334 -3.16 -10.39 39.76
C ASP A 334 -4.39 -9.66 40.32
N SER A 335 -5.36 -10.44 40.80
CA SER A 335 -6.61 -9.93 41.38
C SER A 335 -6.37 -9.12 42.65
N HIS A 336 -5.24 -9.33 43.31
CA HIS A 336 -4.87 -8.67 44.55
C HIS A 336 -3.64 -7.80 44.34
N TYR A 337 -3.60 -6.64 44.99
CA TYR A 337 -2.39 -5.84 45.07
C TYR A 337 -2.13 -5.35 46.49
N HIS A 338 -0.85 -5.20 46.81
CA HIS A 338 -0.44 -4.58 48.05
C HIS A 338 -0.60 -3.07 47.94
N ARG A 339 -1.57 -2.52 48.67
CA ARG A 339 -1.64 -1.09 48.89
C ARG A 339 -0.67 -0.77 50.01
N HIS A 340 0.39 -0.01 49.71
CA HIS A 340 1.27 0.51 50.76
C HIS A 340 0.51 1.57 51.58
N SER A 341 -0.26 1.10 52.56
CA SER A 341 -0.77 1.92 53.64
C SER A 341 0.35 2.12 54.67
N ARG A 342 0.69 3.38 54.95
CA ARG A 342 1.70 3.73 55.95
C ARG A 342 1.36 3.22 57.36
N PHE A 343 0.08 2.88 57.61
CA PHE A 343 -0.43 2.50 58.94
C PHE A 343 -0.92 1.04 59.03
N LEU A 344 -1.07 0.33 57.90
CA LEU A 344 -1.55 -1.06 57.85
C LEU A 344 -0.73 -1.89 56.85
N PRO A 345 0.21 -2.72 57.32
CA PRO A 345 1.11 -3.48 56.45
C PRO A 345 0.46 -4.66 55.71
N TRP A 346 -0.85 -4.91 55.87
CA TRP A 346 -1.55 -6.10 55.35
C TRP A 346 -2.81 -5.77 54.53
N ASP A 347 -2.87 -4.61 53.89
CA ASP A 347 -4.05 -4.22 53.10
C ASP A 347 -3.99 -4.87 51.70
N ILE A 348 -4.55 -6.07 51.60
CA ILE A 348 -4.76 -6.79 50.33
C ILE A 348 -6.04 -6.23 49.71
N ALA A 349 -5.90 -5.24 48.82
CA ALA A 349 -7.02 -4.69 48.08
C ALA A 349 -7.28 -5.52 46.82
N GLU A 350 -8.55 -5.82 46.56
CA GLU A 350 -8.99 -6.46 45.32
C GLU A 350 -9.04 -5.43 44.18
N ARG A 351 -8.49 -5.80 43.02
CA ARG A 351 -8.61 -5.03 41.78
C ARG A 351 -9.93 -5.35 41.10
N SER A 352 -10.63 -4.32 40.65
CA SER A 352 -11.83 -4.53 39.86
C SER A 352 -11.51 -5.23 38.53
N THR A 353 -12.46 -5.99 37.98
CA THR A 353 -12.30 -6.65 36.68
C THR A 353 -12.03 -5.65 35.55
N TRP A 354 -12.58 -4.44 35.67
CA TRP A 354 -12.31 -3.32 34.77
C TRP A 354 -10.86 -2.82 34.85
N GLU A 355 -10.31 -2.66 36.05
CA GLU A 355 -8.89 -2.29 36.22
C GLU A 355 -7.96 -3.36 35.66
N GLN A 356 -8.28 -4.64 35.88
CA GLN A 356 -7.48 -5.75 35.36
C GLN A 356 -7.49 -5.76 33.82
N SER A 357 -8.66 -5.62 33.20
CA SER A 357 -8.79 -5.63 31.74
C SER A 357 -8.17 -4.41 31.08
N THR A 358 -8.41 -3.21 31.62
CA THR A 358 -7.80 -1.97 31.11
C THR A 358 -6.28 -1.98 31.27
N THR A 359 -5.74 -2.53 32.36
CA THR A 359 -4.30 -2.72 32.54
C THR A 359 -3.74 -3.71 31.53
N ALA A 360 -4.43 -4.82 31.26
CA ALA A 360 -4.01 -5.79 30.25
C ALA A 360 -3.98 -5.19 28.84
N ILE A 361 -5.03 -4.47 28.45
CA ILE A 361 -5.09 -3.72 27.19
C ILE A 361 -3.96 -2.70 27.12
N GLY A 362 -3.76 -1.93 28.19
CA GLY A 362 -2.68 -0.95 28.29
C GLY A 362 -1.29 -1.55 28.12
N LYS A 363 -1.05 -2.75 28.66
CA LYS A 363 0.21 -3.50 28.46
C LYS A 363 0.38 -4.01 27.02
N VAL A 364 -0.70 -4.46 26.37
CA VAL A 364 -0.66 -4.91 24.97
C VAL A 364 -0.36 -3.74 24.04
N LEU A 365 -1.11 -2.64 24.15
CA LEU A 365 -0.91 -1.44 23.34
C LEU A 365 0.43 -0.75 23.67
N GLY A 366 0.79 -0.72 24.95
CA GLY A 366 2.03 -0.13 25.45
C GLY A 366 3.29 -0.95 25.12
N SER A 367 3.16 -2.19 24.64
CA SER A 367 4.31 -3.04 24.29
C SER A 367 5.17 -2.46 23.16
N THR A 368 4.62 -1.54 22.36
CA THR A 368 5.38 -0.74 21.37
C THR A 368 6.50 0.09 22.01
N ARG A 369 6.43 0.36 23.32
CA ARG A 369 7.48 1.07 24.07
C ARG A 369 8.51 0.15 24.71
N ASP A 370 8.29 -1.18 24.70
CA ASP A 370 9.19 -2.13 25.35
C ASP A 370 10.53 -2.26 24.60
N HIS A 371 10.50 -2.22 23.27
CA HIS A 371 11.67 -2.48 22.43
C HIS A 371 11.53 -1.80 21.05
N PRO A 372 12.60 -1.21 20.48
CA PRO A 372 12.53 -0.48 19.21
C PRO A 372 12.01 -1.32 18.03
N VAL A 373 12.28 -2.62 18.00
CA VAL A 373 11.73 -3.52 16.96
C VAL A 373 10.21 -3.66 17.07
N VAL A 374 9.68 -3.76 18.29
CA VAL A 374 8.22 -3.84 18.52
C VAL A 374 7.57 -2.49 18.20
N ALA A 375 8.26 -1.38 18.51
CA ALA A 375 7.86 -0.05 18.09
C ALA A 375 7.73 0.04 16.56
N ALA A 376 8.74 -0.45 15.82
CA ALA A 376 8.76 -0.45 14.37
C ALA A 376 7.51 -1.14 13.80
N VAL A 377 7.23 -2.35 14.28
CA VAL A 377 6.07 -3.16 13.87
C VAL A 377 4.75 -2.48 14.25
N GLY A 378 4.63 -1.96 15.47
CA GLY A 378 3.41 -1.29 15.92
C GLY A 378 3.10 -0.03 15.11
N TRP A 379 4.10 0.80 14.85
CA TRP A 379 3.95 1.97 13.99
C TRP A 379 3.64 1.59 12.54
N ASP A 380 4.21 0.49 12.04
CA ASP A 380 3.89 -0.04 10.72
C ASP A 380 2.40 -0.40 10.61
N VAL A 381 1.86 -1.15 11.58
CA VAL A 381 0.42 -1.50 11.64
C VAL A 381 -0.47 -0.25 11.66
N LEU A 382 -0.13 0.75 12.48
CA LEU A 382 -0.91 1.98 12.58
C LEU A 382 -0.87 2.78 11.26
N LEU A 383 0.29 2.86 10.61
CA LEU A 383 0.44 3.53 9.33
C LEU A 383 -0.27 2.78 8.21
N CYS A 384 -0.24 1.44 8.20
CA CYS A 384 -1.04 0.61 7.29
C CYS A 384 -2.54 0.92 7.46
N ALA A 385 -3.07 0.85 8.69
CA ALA A 385 -4.48 1.10 8.97
C ALA A 385 -4.90 2.54 8.58
N LEU A 386 -4.07 3.54 8.88
CA LEU A 386 -4.31 4.93 8.46
C LEU A 386 -4.36 5.03 6.93
N SER A 387 -3.36 4.47 6.25
CA SER A 387 -3.25 4.51 4.79
C SER A 387 -4.41 3.78 4.11
N LEU A 388 -4.86 2.67 4.70
CA LEU A 388 -6.00 1.88 4.21
C LEU A 388 -7.30 2.69 4.24
N GLY A 389 -7.60 3.37 5.36
CA GLY A 389 -8.81 4.20 5.44
C GLY A 389 -8.74 5.44 4.55
N ILE A 390 -7.56 6.03 4.37
CA ILE A 390 -7.39 7.11 3.38
C ILE A 390 -7.61 6.57 1.97
N TRP A 391 -7.09 5.37 1.66
CA TRP A 391 -7.29 4.70 0.37
C TRP A 391 -8.77 4.45 0.08
N THR A 392 -9.53 3.91 1.04
CA THR A 392 -10.98 3.67 0.86
C THR A 392 -11.75 4.95 0.61
N ALA A 393 -11.48 6.01 1.38
CA ALA A 393 -12.10 7.32 1.16
C ALA A 393 -11.78 7.89 -0.23
N VAL A 394 -10.54 7.73 -0.67
CA VAL A 394 -10.06 8.20 -1.98
C VAL A 394 -10.69 7.43 -3.12
N ARG A 395 -10.89 6.12 -2.97
CA ARG A 395 -11.46 5.27 -4.02
C ARG A 395 -12.99 5.23 -4.00
N ALA A 396 -13.60 5.71 -2.92
CA ALA A 396 -15.03 5.55 -2.66
C ALA A 396 -15.45 4.07 -2.80
N THR A 397 -14.69 3.19 -2.15
CA THR A 397 -14.97 1.75 -2.15
C THR A 397 -16.32 1.51 -1.49
N ASP A 398 -17.25 0.90 -2.23
CA ASP A 398 -18.61 0.61 -1.76
C ASP A 398 -18.57 -0.16 -0.42
N VAL A 399 -19.24 0.41 0.58
CA VAL A 399 -19.42 -0.15 1.93
C VAL A 399 -20.00 -1.56 1.83
N GLU A 400 -20.95 -1.80 0.93
CA GLU A 400 -21.51 -3.13 0.73
C GLU A 400 -20.46 -4.11 0.21
N GLY A 401 -19.59 -3.67 -0.69
CA GLY A 401 -18.47 -4.46 -1.21
C GLY A 401 -17.46 -4.85 -0.12
N ILE A 402 -17.18 -3.93 0.80
CA ILE A 402 -16.32 -4.20 1.96
C ILE A 402 -16.98 -5.25 2.86
N ILE A 403 -18.28 -5.10 3.18
CA ILE A 403 -19.01 -6.03 4.04
C ILE A 403 -19.12 -7.42 3.38
N LEU A 404 -19.42 -7.50 2.08
CA LEU A 404 -19.47 -8.75 1.31
C LEU A 404 -18.13 -9.51 1.35
N SER A 405 -17.03 -8.77 1.34
CA SER A 405 -15.67 -9.32 1.38
C SER A 405 -15.20 -9.61 2.81
N THR A 406 -15.93 -9.20 3.84
CA THR A 406 -15.52 -9.32 5.25
C THR A 406 -16.37 -10.31 6.02
N VAL A 407 -17.70 -10.23 5.87
CA VAL A 407 -18.68 -10.92 6.71
C VAL A 407 -19.11 -12.24 6.07
N PRO A 408 -18.95 -13.38 6.77
CA PRO A 408 -19.43 -14.66 6.25
C PRO A 408 -20.97 -14.63 6.13
N PHE A 409 -21.49 -15.27 5.09
CA PHE A 409 -22.93 -15.41 4.81
C PHE A 409 -23.71 -14.12 4.53
N TYR A 410 -23.08 -12.95 4.55
CA TYR A 410 -23.72 -11.72 4.07
C TYR A 410 -24.04 -11.87 2.57
N LYS A 411 -25.31 -11.67 2.23
CA LYS A 411 -25.82 -11.65 0.85
C LYS A 411 -26.37 -10.26 0.59
N LYS A 412 -26.02 -9.67 -0.55
CA LYS A 412 -26.53 -8.37 -0.96
C LYS A 412 -28.06 -8.43 -1.04
N PRO A 413 -28.79 -7.58 -0.31
CA PRO A 413 -30.25 -7.52 -0.40
C PRO A 413 -30.64 -7.06 -1.80
N GLY A 414 -31.25 -7.95 -2.59
CA GLY A 414 -31.65 -7.70 -3.99
C GLY A 414 -31.40 -8.87 -4.95
N HIS A 415 -30.51 -9.80 -4.61
CA HIS A 415 -30.17 -10.92 -5.50
C HIS A 415 -31.06 -12.18 -5.35
N VAL A 416 -32.07 -12.16 -4.46
CA VAL A 416 -32.92 -13.33 -4.19
C VAL A 416 -34.02 -13.53 -5.26
N ALA A 417 -34.20 -12.61 -6.20
CA ALA A 417 -35.24 -12.70 -7.23
C ALA A 417 -34.74 -13.17 -8.63
N ALA A 418 -33.45 -13.38 -8.85
CA ALA A 418 -32.89 -13.60 -10.19
C ALA A 418 -32.18 -14.95 -10.39
N ASP A 419 -32.44 -15.96 -9.55
CA ASP A 419 -31.81 -17.29 -9.66
C ASP A 419 -32.67 -18.31 -10.45
N HIS A 420 -33.71 -17.83 -11.14
CA HIS A 420 -34.47 -18.63 -12.11
C HIS A 420 -34.69 -17.82 -13.40
N GLY A 421 -33.87 -18.09 -14.41
CA GLY A 421 -34.13 -17.68 -15.79
C GLY A 421 -33.04 -16.78 -16.38
N SER A 422 -32.24 -17.38 -17.24
CA SER A 422 -31.33 -16.74 -18.19
C SER A 422 -31.94 -15.55 -18.94
N THR A 423 -31.28 -14.38 -18.90
CA THR A 423 -31.09 -13.43 -20.03
C THR A 423 -30.12 -12.30 -19.61
N PRO A 424 -29.31 -11.75 -20.54
CA PRO A 424 -28.27 -10.78 -20.22
C PRO A 424 -28.87 -9.40 -19.92
N SER A 425 -28.62 -8.86 -18.74
CA SER A 425 -29.09 -7.52 -18.36
C SER A 425 -28.34 -6.45 -19.15
N ALA A 426 -29.11 -5.74 -19.96
CA ALA A 426 -28.75 -4.49 -20.58
C ALA A 426 -28.47 -3.42 -19.50
N VAL A 427 -27.48 -2.58 -19.82
CA VAL A 427 -27.08 -1.36 -19.14
C VAL A 427 -28.31 -0.53 -18.76
N LYS A 428 -28.49 -0.28 -17.47
CA LYS A 428 -29.48 0.67 -16.97
C LYS A 428 -28.77 2.01 -16.74
N GLU A 429 -28.92 2.91 -17.69
CA GLU A 429 -28.71 4.35 -17.48
C GLU A 429 -29.78 4.85 -16.50
N GLU A 430 -29.39 5.34 -15.33
CA GLU A 430 -30.24 6.19 -14.50
C GLU A 430 -29.67 7.61 -14.54
N PHE A 431 -30.31 8.42 -15.39
CA PHE A 431 -30.22 9.87 -15.43
C PHE A 431 -31.12 10.40 -14.30
N ASP A 432 -30.54 10.92 -13.22
CA ASP A 432 -31.30 11.62 -12.19
C ASP A 432 -31.67 13.02 -12.70
N SER A 433 -32.93 13.15 -13.11
CA SER A 433 -33.59 14.44 -13.30
C SER A 433 -34.82 14.48 -12.40
N ASN A 434 -34.75 15.26 -11.30
CA ASN A 434 -35.96 15.75 -10.65
C ASN A 434 -35.67 17.05 -9.88
N GLU A 435 -36.04 18.19 -10.47
CA GLU A 435 -36.53 19.33 -9.70
C GLU A 435 -37.63 20.06 -10.49
N GLN A 436 -38.86 19.69 -10.12
CA GLN A 436 -40.08 20.50 -9.98
C GLN A 436 -40.52 21.41 -11.14
N ALA A 437 -41.52 20.90 -11.86
CA ALA A 437 -42.46 21.67 -12.64
C ALA A 437 -43.37 22.52 -11.72
N THR A 438 -43.43 23.82 -12.01
CA THR A 438 -44.67 24.60 -11.82
C THR A 438 -45.14 25.05 -13.20
N GLU A 439 -46.40 24.71 -13.48
CA GLU A 439 -47.10 25.02 -14.72
C GLU A 439 -47.19 26.52 -14.97
N ASN A 440 -46.87 26.95 -16.19
CA ASN A 440 -47.66 27.92 -16.93
C ASN A 440 -47.28 27.84 -18.41
N GLY A 441 -48.19 27.31 -19.21
CA GLY A 441 -47.98 27.08 -20.63
C GLY A 441 -48.02 28.35 -21.47
N MET A 442 -47.08 28.50 -22.41
CA MET A 442 -47.38 29.17 -23.68
C MET A 442 -46.38 28.82 -24.80
N LYS A 443 -46.91 28.06 -25.76
CA LYS A 443 -46.67 28.02 -27.22
C LYS A 443 -45.31 28.47 -27.79
N LEU A 444 -44.61 27.47 -28.34
CA LEU A 444 -43.71 27.46 -29.50
C LEU A 444 -43.60 28.75 -30.33
N ARG A 445 -42.38 29.32 -30.42
CA ARG A 445 -41.93 29.97 -31.66
C ARG A 445 -40.40 29.97 -31.83
N ARG A 446 -39.97 29.16 -32.80
CA ARG A 446 -38.66 29.11 -33.45
C ARG A 446 -38.29 30.49 -34.01
N ARG A 447 -37.14 31.06 -33.62
CA ARG A 447 -36.52 32.21 -34.31
C ARG A 447 -35.00 32.09 -34.33
N GLY A 448 -34.46 32.07 -35.56
CA GLY A 448 -33.04 32.03 -35.86
C GLY A 448 -32.32 33.38 -35.68
N PRO A 449 -31.02 33.42 -36.04
CA PRO A 449 -30.09 34.47 -35.62
C PRO A 449 -30.22 35.77 -36.44
N PRO A 450 -29.99 36.95 -35.85
CA PRO A 450 -30.13 38.22 -36.56
C PRO A 450 -28.90 38.52 -37.43
N LYS A 451 -29.16 38.82 -38.71
CA LYS A 451 -28.23 39.42 -39.66
C LYS A 451 -28.10 40.92 -39.43
N SER A 452 -26.87 41.42 -39.55
CA SER A 452 -26.46 42.82 -39.58
C SER A 452 -27.20 43.61 -40.66
N ARG A 453 -27.72 44.78 -40.30
CA ARG A 453 -28.29 45.75 -41.25
C ARG A 453 -27.37 46.97 -41.30
N GLY A 454 -26.85 47.24 -42.49
CA GLY A 454 -26.07 48.43 -42.78
C GLY A 454 -26.93 49.69 -42.77
N THR A 455 -26.25 50.81 -42.55
CA THR A 455 -26.82 52.16 -42.62
C THR A 455 -26.01 52.94 -43.64
N SER A 456 -26.70 53.52 -44.61
CA SER A 456 -26.17 54.28 -45.73
C SER A 456 -26.36 55.78 -45.53
N ILE A 457 -25.26 56.53 -45.72
CA ILE A 457 -25.07 57.75 -46.53
C ILE A 457 -25.68 59.10 -46.07
N SER A 458 -24.86 60.14 -46.35
CA SER A 458 -25.07 61.61 -46.44
C SER A 458 -24.70 62.39 -45.19
N SER A 459 -23.99 63.53 -45.22
CA SER A 459 -23.33 64.31 -46.28
C SER A 459 -22.57 65.50 -45.65
N VAL A 460 -21.64 66.11 -46.40
CA VAL A 460 -21.07 67.50 -46.25
C VAL A 460 -20.18 67.75 -45.02
N GLY A 461 -18.99 68.35 -45.07
CA GLY A 461 -18.16 68.98 -46.10
C GLY A 461 -16.98 69.70 -45.41
N SER A 462 -15.88 69.96 -46.17
CA SER A 462 -14.82 70.99 -45.99
C SER A 462 -14.14 71.15 -44.62
N ASP A 463 -12.86 71.47 -44.44
CA ASP A 463 -11.69 71.76 -45.26
C ASP A 463 -10.53 71.98 -44.24
N VAL A 464 -9.32 72.11 -44.79
CA VAL A 464 -8.13 72.79 -44.22
C VAL A 464 -7.06 71.90 -43.55
N ALA A 465 -5.89 72.09 -44.15
CA ALA A 465 -4.60 71.48 -43.95
C ALA A 465 -3.89 71.89 -42.65
N GLY A 466 -2.81 71.16 -42.37
CA GLY A 466 -1.57 71.79 -41.91
C GLY A 466 -1.08 71.34 -40.53
N ASP A 467 0.03 70.61 -40.59
CA ASP A 467 1.27 70.93 -39.88
C ASP A 467 1.72 70.03 -38.70
N ASN A 468 2.90 69.45 -38.95
CA ASN A 468 4.05 69.32 -38.06
C ASN A 468 4.04 68.41 -36.81
N THR A 469 4.73 67.27 -37.00
CA THR A 469 5.94 66.80 -36.30
C THR A 469 6.01 66.73 -34.75
N VAL A 470 6.39 65.50 -34.33
CA VAL A 470 7.33 65.11 -33.26
C VAL A 470 6.76 64.84 -31.87
N LEU A 471 6.86 63.56 -31.48
CA LEU A 471 7.06 62.92 -30.15
C LEU A 471 6.23 61.62 -30.15
N GLY A 472 6.82 60.43 -30.38
CA GLY A 472 7.81 59.83 -29.50
C GLY A 472 7.08 58.99 -28.45
N THR A 473 6.87 57.69 -28.70
CA THR A 473 6.85 56.63 -27.67
C THR A 473 6.72 55.22 -28.27
N ALA A 474 7.71 54.41 -27.91
CA ALA A 474 7.82 52.95 -27.93
C ALA A 474 6.72 52.11 -28.60
N ARG A 475 7.09 51.51 -29.74
CA ARG A 475 6.50 50.27 -30.28
C ARG A 475 6.51 49.16 -29.21
N ARG A 476 5.38 48.93 -28.56
CA ARG A 476 5.09 47.66 -27.86
C ARG A 476 4.94 46.59 -28.94
N ARG A 477 5.94 45.70 -29.07
CA ARG A 477 5.87 44.50 -29.93
C ARG A 477 4.61 43.70 -29.57
N GLY A 478 3.65 43.69 -30.47
CA GLY A 478 2.50 42.81 -30.43
C GLY A 478 2.98 41.36 -30.49
N ARG A 479 2.81 40.62 -29.40
CA ARG A 479 2.83 39.16 -29.40
C ARG A 479 1.64 38.73 -30.27
N PRO A 480 1.83 37.96 -31.35
CA PRO A 480 0.71 37.46 -32.12
C PRO A 480 -0.17 36.61 -31.18
N LYS A 481 -1.40 37.06 -31.01
CA LYS A 481 -2.45 36.35 -30.27
C LYS A 481 -2.71 35.09 -31.10
N LYS A 482 -2.09 33.97 -30.70
CA LYS A 482 -2.36 32.65 -31.26
C LYS A 482 -3.86 32.46 -31.15
N VAL A 483 -4.54 32.46 -32.29
CA VAL A 483 -5.97 32.17 -32.38
C VAL A 483 -6.12 30.79 -31.75
N ALA A 484 -6.85 30.74 -30.64
CA ALA A 484 -7.32 29.47 -30.10
C ALA A 484 -8.27 28.93 -31.16
N GLU A 485 -7.81 27.94 -31.92
CA GLU A 485 -8.72 27.09 -32.67
C GLU A 485 -9.75 26.57 -31.66
N PRO A 486 -11.05 26.58 -32.00
CA PRO A 486 -12.06 25.96 -31.16
C PRO A 486 -11.64 24.50 -30.98
N ASP A 487 -11.52 24.06 -29.72
CA ASP A 487 -11.25 22.66 -29.38
C ASP A 487 -12.24 21.79 -30.17
N GLU A 488 -11.78 21.18 -31.27
CA GLU A 488 -12.52 20.10 -31.90
C GLU A 488 -12.71 19.05 -30.80
N ALA A 489 -13.97 18.74 -30.49
CA ALA A 489 -14.31 17.77 -29.47
C ALA A 489 -13.58 16.48 -29.80
N TYR A 490 -12.57 16.12 -29.01
CA TYR A 490 -11.75 14.94 -29.21
C TYR A 490 -12.66 13.71 -29.24
N GLU A 491 -12.78 13.08 -30.41
CA GLU A 491 -13.44 11.80 -30.58
C GLU A 491 -12.41 10.69 -30.31
N PRO A 492 -12.55 9.92 -29.22
CA PRO A 492 -11.61 8.86 -28.91
C PRO A 492 -11.67 7.79 -30.00
N THR A 493 -10.51 7.28 -30.40
CA THR A 493 -10.44 6.11 -31.28
C THR A 493 -11.12 4.90 -30.62
N ALA A 494 -11.60 3.92 -31.39
CA ALA A 494 -12.30 2.74 -30.83
C ALA A 494 -11.46 1.97 -29.78
N ALA A 495 -10.13 2.00 -29.90
CA ALA A 495 -9.19 1.43 -28.93
C ALA A 495 -9.03 2.28 -27.66
N GLU A 496 -9.19 3.60 -27.75
CA GLU A 496 -9.21 4.49 -26.58
C GLU A 496 -10.56 4.44 -25.87
N ALA A 497 -11.66 4.30 -26.62
CA ALA A 497 -13.00 4.10 -26.07
C ALA A 497 -13.09 2.79 -25.26
N SER A 498 -12.49 1.69 -25.74
CA SER A 498 -12.43 0.44 -24.96
C SER A 498 -11.58 0.56 -23.69
N GLN A 499 -10.48 1.34 -23.73
CA GLN A 499 -9.67 1.64 -22.54
C GLN A 499 -10.39 2.53 -21.52
N VAL A 500 -11.32 3.40 -21.97
CA VAL A 500 -12.17 4.20 -21.07
C VAL A 500 -13.18 3.30 -20.37
N VAL A 501 -13.74 2.30 -21.07
CA VAL A 501 -14.66 1.29 -20.50
C VAL A 501 -13.98 0.40 -19.46
N GLU A 502 -12.70 0.06 -19.65
CA GLU A 502 -11.92 -0.75 -18.69
C GLU A 502 -11.21 0.06 -17.59
N GLY A 503 -11.21 1.39 -17.71
CA GLY A 503 -10.52 2.30 -16.80
C GLY A 503 -11.28 2.51 -15.49
N ASP A 504 -10.55 2.84 -14.41
CA ASP A 504 -11.17 3.21 -13.14
C ASP A 504 -12.22 4.32 -13.31
N ILE A 505 -13.42 4.11 -12.76
CA ILE A 505 -14.43 5.16 -12.60
C ILE A 505 -13.86 6.22 -11.67
N LEU A 506 -14.01 7.49 -12.05
CA LEU A 506 -13.61 8.59 -11.18
C LEU A 506 -14.60 8.66 -10.01
N PRO A 507 -14.12 8.60 -8.76
CA PRO A 507 -14.99 8.74 -7.59
C PRO A 507 -15.69 10.11 -7.59
N PRO A 508 -16.78 10.24 -6.81
CA PRO A 508 -17.45 11.52 -6.60
C PRO A 508 -16.47 12.59 -6.12
N LYS A 509 -16.86 13.87 -6.29
CA LYS A 509 -15.99 15.02 -5.94
C LYS A 509 -15.64 15.05 -4.44
N GLU A 510 -16.44 14.40 -3.61
CA GLU A 510 -16.27 14.30 -2.17
C GLU A 510 -15.67 12.94 -1.79
N LEU A 511 -14.78 12.95 -0.80
CA LEU A 511 -14.19 11.75 -0.23
C LEU A 511 -15.25 10.98 0.55
N ASP A 512 -15.26 9.67 0.40
CA ASP A 512 -16.19 8.81 1.11
C ASP A 512 -15.64 8.45 2.50
N TRP A 513 -15.94 9.30 3.48
CA TRP A 513 -15.50 9.08 4.85
C TRP A 513 -16.25 7.94 5.55
N GLU A 514 -17.37 7.47 5.02
CA GLU A 514 -18.12 6.35 5.58
C GLU A 514 -17.35 5.04 5.37
N SER A 515 -16.89 4.78 4.14
CA SER A 515 -16.06 3.60 3.86
C SER A 515 -14.71 3.64 4.59
N ALA A 516 -14.13 4.83 4.80
CA ALA A 516 -12.95 5.01 5.65
C ALA A 516 -13.20 4.68 7.13
N ALA A 517 -14.31 5.17 7.68
CA ALA A 517 -14.69 4.87 9.05
C ALA A 517 -14.92 3.36 9.23
N LEU A 518 -15.56 2.69 8.25
CA LEU A 518 -15.71 1.24 8.27
C LEU A 518 -14.35 0.53 8.23
N ALA A 519 -13.44 0.92 7.33
CA ALA A 519 -12.12 0.31 7.23
C ALA A 519 -11.31 0.44 8.53
N TRP A 520 -11.33 1.61 9.17
CA TRP A 520 -10.68 1.81 10.46
C TRP A 520 -11.37 1.04 11.59
N GLY A 521 -12.69 0.96 11.59
CA GLY A 521 -13.44 0.11 12.54
C GLY A 521 -13.06 -1.36 12.41
N LEU A 522 -13.00 -1.87 11.17
CA LEU A 522 -12.55 -3.24 10.90
C LEU A 522 -11.10 -3.45 11.33
N ALA A 523 -10.20 -2.49 11.12
CA ALA A 523 -8.81 -2.60 11.53
C ALA A 523 -8.68 -2.61 13.07
N ALA A 524 -9.46 -1.78 13.76
CA ALA A 524 -9.44 -1.67 15.22
C ALA A 524 -10.02 -2.90 15.93
N PHE A 525 -11.11 -3.49 15.42
CA PHE A 525 -11.80 -4.62 16.06
C PHE A 525 -11.43 -5.98 15.47
N GLY A 526 -11.25 -6.05 14.16
CA GLY A 526 -10.94 -7.29 13.44
C GLY A 526 -9.46 -7.50 13.14
N GLY A 527 -8.63 -6.49 13.38
CA GLY A 527 -7.20 -6.49 13.06
C GLY A 527 -6.94 -6.11 11.60
N LEU A 528 -5.69 -5.70 11.34
CA LEU A 528 -5.27 -5.17 10.04
C LEU A 528 -5.58 -6.11 8.86
N GLY A 529 -5.25 -7.40 8.97
CA GLY A 529 -5.45 -8.35 7.86
C GLY A 529 -6.90 -8.56 7.45
N ALA A 530 -7.85 -8.51 8.39
CA ALA A 530 -9.28 -8.61 8.10
C ALA A 530 -9.80 -7.35 7.40
N ALA A 531 -9.39 -6.17 7.89
CA ALA A 531 -9.73 -4.89 7.27
C ALA A 531 -9.17 -4.78 5.84
N GLU A 532 -7.91 -5.14 5.64
CA GLU A 532 -7.27 -5.15 4.33
C GLU A 532 -7.94 -6.14 3.38
N ALA A 533 -8.31 -7.34 3.84
CA ALA A 533 -9.02 -8.30 3.02
C ALA A 533 -10.39 -7.76 2.55
N GLY A 534 -11.14 -7.12 3.45
CA GLY A 534 -12.41 -6.49 3.14
C GLY A 534 -12.28 -5.39 2.09
N VAL A 535 -11.37 -4.45 2.33
CA VAL A 535 -11.12 -3.30 1.45
C VAL A 535 -10.57 -3.73 0.10
N PHE A 536 -9.57 -4.62 0.07
CA PHE A 536 -8.95 -5.07 -1.17
C PHE A 536 -9.88 -5.98 -1.99
N GLY A 537 -10.73 -6.76 -1.31
CA GLY A 537 -11.81 -7.48 -1.96
C GLY A 537 -12.81 -6.54 -2.64
N ALA A 538 -13.23 -5.48 -1.94
CA ALA A 538 -14.09 -4.45 -2.51
C ALA A 538 -13.42 -3.72 -3.68
N GLU A 539 -12.14 -3.34 -3.54
CA GLU A 539 -11.35 -2.66 -4.58
C GLU A 539 -11.33 -3.47 -5.88
N CYS A 540 -11.09 -4.79 -5.79
CA CYS A 540 -11.07 -5.68 -6.96
C CYS A 540 -12.41 -5.74 -7.72
N VAL A 541 -13.53 -5.43 -7.04
CA VAL A 541 -14.91 -5.55 -7.55
C VAL A 541 -15.54 -4.20 -7.88
N SER A 542 -15.04 -3.09 -7.31
CA SER A 542 -15.61 -1.73 -7.39
C SER A 542 -15.55 -1.01 -8.75
N ARG A 543 -15.19 -1.73 -9.83
CA ARG A 543 -15.14 -1.18 -11.19
C ARG A 543 -16.34 -1.59 -12.01
#